data_AF-A0A8T4FSW9-F1
#
_entry.id   AF-A0A8T4FSW9-F1
#
_cell.length_a   1.000
_cell.length_b   1.000
_cell.length_c   1.000
_cell.angle_alpha   90.00
_cell.angle_beta   90.00
_cell.angle_gamma   90.00
#
_symmetry.space_group_name_H-M   'P 1'
#
loop_
_entity.id
_entity.type
_entity.pdbx_description
1 polymer ?
#
loop_
_entity_poly.entity_id
_entity_poly.type
_entity_poly.pdbx_seq_one_letter_code
_entity_poly.pdbx_strand_id
1 'polypeptide(L)'
;MAEATPEKKIAAAMKAMDEGDFKKAHTAFKKLTAEFPDNAEVWYCKAESGNFASGMAGAKISVEEIAEAYNKAIELDPSRVDYYQSYGQFCISVNKFDEAEKAYCEAAEIDESMSASLYSEFAIEYYNTAMAAYGEIMEDPKARAPFGKKALSYMLKALDMSAEEAKSLL
;
A
#
# COMPACT_ATOMS: atom_id res chain seq x y z
N MET A 1 -23.61 -25.06 19.89
CA MET A 1 -23.24 -23.63 19.99
C MET A 1 -23.34 -23.07 18.59
N ALA A 2 -24.14 -22.01 18.37
CA ALA A 2 -24.24 -21.41 17.04
C ALA A 2 -22.87 -20.84 16.65
N GLU A 3 -22.37 -21.18 15.47
CA GLU A 3 -21.15 -20.57 14.94
C GLU A 3 -21.34 -19.05 14.87
N ALA A 4 -20.33 -18.30 15.29
CA ALA A 4 -20.35 -16.84 15.19
C ALA A 4 -20.46 -16.45 13.70
N THR A 5 -21.31 -15.46 13.40
CA THR A 5 -21.47 -14.93 12.05
C THR A 5 -20.15 -14.34 11.52
N PRO A 6 -19.95 -14.23 10.20
CA PRO A 6 -18.73 -13.68 9.61
C PRO A 6 -18.37 -12.31 10.20
N GLU A 7 -19.36 -11.45 10.39
CA GLU A 7 -19.18 -10.08 10.92
C GLU A 7 -18.64 -10.11 12.35
N LYS A 8 -19.15 -11.02 13.19
CA LYS A 8 -18.68 -11.15 14.57
C LYS A 8 -17.25 -11.69 14.63
N LYS A 9 -16.88 -12.60 13.72
CA LYS A 9 -15.52 -13.12 13.64
C LYS A 9 -14.53 -12.05 13.13
N ILE A 10 -14.92 -11.29 12.12
CA ILE A 10 -14.15 -10.14 11.60
C ILE A 10 -13.97 -9.09 12.69
N ALA A 11 -15.04 -8.68 13.39
CA ALA A 11 -14.97 -7.70 14.47
C ALA A 11 -14.02 -8.13 15.61
N ALA A 12 -13.98 -9.43 15.93
CA ALA A 12 -13.03 -9.95 16.92
C ALA A 12 -11.57 -9.88 16.45
N ALA A 13 -11.31 -10.09 15.15
CA ALA A 13 -9.99 -9.94 14.56
C ALA A 13 -9.58 -8.46 14.47
N MET A 14 -10.51 -7.58 14.08
CA MET A 14 -10.33 -6.11 14.09
C MET A 14 -10.01 -5.59 15.49
N LYS A 15 -10.67 -6.10 16.53
CA LYS A 15 -10.33 -5.74 17.91
C LYS A 15 -8.84 -6.01 18.24
N ALA A 16 -8.27 -7.10 17.72
CA ALA A 16 -6.84 -7.37 17.92
C ALA A 16 -5.95 -6.38 17.14
N MET A 17 -6.41 -5.87 15.99
CA MET A 17 -5.74 -4.76 15.29
C MET A 17 -5.74 -3.49 16.14
N ASP A 18 -6.89 -3.12 16.69
CA ASP A 18 -7.05 -1.92 17.53
C ASP A 18 -6.21 -1.99 18.82
N GLU A 19 -6.04 -3.19 19.37
CA GLU A 19 -5.18 -3.46 20.53
C GLU A 19 -3.68 -3.49 20.17
N GLY A 20 -3.31 -3.39 18.89
CA GLY A 20 -1.94 -3.48 18.40
C GLY A 20 -1.35 -4.90 18.41
N ASP A 21 -2.17 -5.92 18.67
CA ASP A 21 -1.77 -7.33 18.61
C ASP A 21 -1.85 -7.84 17.16
N PHE A 22 -1.02 -7.27 16.29
CA PHE A 22 -1.03 -7.55 14.85
C PHE A 22 -0.72 -9.02 14.54
N LYS A 23 0.09 -9.70 15.35
CA LYS A 23 0.36 -11.15 15.18
C LYS A 23 -0.90 -11.99 15.40
N LYS A 24 -1.68 -11.67 16.44
CA LYS A 24 -2.96 -12.33 16.70
C LYS A 24 -3.99 -11.96 15.64
N ALA A 25 -4.06 -10.69 15.24
CA ALA A 25 -4.93 -10.25 14.16
C ALA A 25 -4.64 -10.99 12.86
N HIS A 26 -3.38 -11.05 12.44
CA HIS A 26 -2.96 -11.76 11.23
C HIS A 26 -3.29 -13.26 11.30
N THR A 27 -3.07 -13.90 12.45
CA THR A 27 -3.45 -15.31 12.66
C THR A 27 -4.96 -15.51 12.53
N ALA A 28 -5.77 -14.57 13.03
CA ALA A 28 -7.22 -14.63 12.91
C ALA A 28 -7.66 -14.41 11.46
N PHE A 29 -7.18 -13.37 10.78
CA PHE A 29 -7.51 -13.10 9.38
C PHE A 29 -7.07 -14.23 8.44
N LYS A 30 -5.92 -14.86 8.67
CA LYS A 30 -5.48 -16.06 7.93
C LYS A 30 -6.44 -17.24 8.05
N LYS A 31 -7.12 -17.40 9.19
CA LYS A 31 -8.18 -18.41 9.33
C LYS A 31 -9.44 -17.97 8.60
N LEU A 32 -9.79 -16.68 8.71
CA LEU A 32 -10.96 -16.12 8.06
C LEU A 32 -10.87 -16.19 6.54
N THR A 33 -9.69 -16.06 5.93
CA THR A 33 -9.53 -16.24 4.47
C THR A 33 -9.84 -17.66 4.01
N ALA A 34 -9.69 -18.66 4.88
CA ALA A 34 -10.07 -20.04 4.57
C ALA A 34 -11.58 -20.28 4.74
N GLU A 35 -12.22 -19.58 5.68
CA GLU A 35 -13.66 -19.67 5.93
C GLU A 35 -14.48 -18.81 4.95
N PHE A 36 -13.92 -17.68 4.53
CA PHE A 36 -14.55 -16.67 3.67
C PHE A 36 -13.62 -16.30 2.50
N PRO A 37 -13.30 -17.25 1.60
CA PRO A 37 -12.32 -17.02 0.53
C PRO A 37 -12.75 -15.95 -0.48
N ASP A 38 -14.05 -15.67 -0.60
CA ASP A 38 -14.60 -14.68 -1.53
C ASP A 38 -14.86 -13.31 -0.88
N ASN A 39 -14.42 -13.10 0.37
CA ASN A 39 -14.58 -11.83 1.07
C ASN A 39 -13.30 -10.98 0.93
N ALA A 40 -13.38 -9.94 0.11
CA ALA A 40 -12.25 -9.04 -0.18
C ALA A 40 -11.68 -8.36 1.09
N GLU A 41 -12.55 -7.92 2.00
CA GLU A 41 -12.16 -7.22 3.23
C GLU A 41 -11.31 -8.12 4.13
N VAL A 42 -11.62 -9.42 4.20
CA VAL A 42 -10.85 -10.38 5.01
C VAL A 42 -9.43 -10.55 4.45
N TRP A 43 -9.28 -10.59 3.13
CA TRP A 43 -7.97 -10.64 2.48
C TRP A 43 -7.18 -9.34 2.68
N TYR A 44 -7.84 -8.20 2.53
CA TYR A 44 -7.24 -6.88 2.81
C TYR A 44 -6.73 -6.81 4.24
N CYS A 45 -7.55 -7.20 5.22
CA CYS A 45 -7.16 -7.17 6.62
C CYS A 45 -6.06 -8.18 6.96
N LYS A 46 -6.00 -9.33 6.26
CA LYS A 46 -4.86 -10.25 6.36
C LYS A 46 -3.57 -9.56 5.90
N ALA A 47 -3.63 -8.81 4.81
CA ALA A 47 -2.50 -8.07 4.27
C ALA A 47 -2.03 -6.98 5.24
N GLU A 48 -2.94 -6.11 5.68
CA GLU A 48 -2.66 -5.02 6.65
C GLU A 48 -2.06 -5.56 7.94
N SER A 49 -2.72 -6.53 8.59
CA SER A 49 -2.23 -7.15 9.81
C SER A 49 -0.87 -7.83 9.60
N GLY A 50 -0.64 -8.41 8.42
CA GLY A 50 0.63 -9.02 8.06
C GLY A 50 1.74 -8.01 7.89
N ASN A 51 1.46 -6.88 7.22
CA ASN A 51 2.37 -5.75 7.06
C ASN A 51 2.85 -5.24 8.43
N PHE A 52 1.92 -4.90 9.33
CA PHE A 52 2.25 -4.43 10.68
C PHE A 52 2.96 -5.49 11.53
N ALA A 53 2.60 -6.77 11.38
CA ALA A 53 3.20 -7.84 12.16
C ALA A 53 4.59 -8.27 11.65
N SER A 54 4.92 -8.05 10.37
CA SER A 54 6.13 -8.59 9.73
C SER A 54 7.44 -8.16 10.40
N GLY A 55 7.50 -6.92 10.91
CA GLY A 55 8.64 -6.38 11.66
C GLY A 55 8.71 -6.81 13.12
N MET A 56 7.72 -7.54 13.64
CA MET A 56 7.66 -7.93 15.05
C MET A 56 8.52 -9.16 15.34
N ALA A 57 9.11 -9.18 16.54
CA ALA A 57 9.89 -10.32 17.01
C ALA A 57 9.08 -11.64 16.93
N GLY A 58 9.66 -12.62 16.23
CA GLY A 58 9.08 -13.96 16.04
C GLY A 58 7.99 -14.06 14.97
N ALA A 59 7.65 -12.98 14.27
CA ALA A 59 6.79 -13.06 13.10
C ALA A 59 7.49 -13.80 11.96
N LYS A 60 6.74 -14.64 11.24
CA LYS A 60 7.21 -15.38 10.06
C LYS A 60 6.22 -15.14 8.93
N ILE A 61 6.15 -13.88 8.48
CA ILE A 61 5.24 -13.40 7.45
C ILE A 61 6.12 -12.82 6.35
N SER A 62 6.07 -13.40 5.15
CA SER A 62 6.91 -12.94 4.04
C SER A 62 6.27 -11.78 3.28
N VAL A 63 7.10 -11.05 2.54
CA VAL A 63 6.64 -9.98 1.65
C VAL A 63 5.68 -10.52 0.60
N GLU A 64 5.91 -11.75 0.12
CA GLU A 64 5.06 -12.43 -0.86
C GLU A 64 3.69 -12.78 -0.28
N GLU A 65 3.61 -13.27 0.96
CA GLU A 65 2.33 -13.59 1.60
C GLU A 65 1.44 -12.35 1.78
N ILE A 66 2.05 -11.19 2.08
CA ILE A 66 1.34 -9.91 2.21
C ILE A 66 0.89 -9.42 0.84
N ALA A 67 1.78 -9.44 -0.16
CA ALA A 67 1.46 -9.04 -1.53
C ALA A 67 0.33 -9.91 -2.14
N GLU A 68 0.37 -11.22 -1.93
CA GLU A 68 -0.70 -12.14 -2.37
C GLU A 68 -2.05 -11.78 -1.74
N ALA A 69 -2.06 -11.39 -0.46
CA ALA A 69 -3.29 -11.02 0.24
C ALA A 69 -3.88 -9.70 -0.30
N TYR A 70 -3.06 -8.68 -0.55
CA TYR A 70 -3.52 -7.45 -1.23
C TYR A 70 -4.04 -7.74 -2.64
N ASN A 71 -3.28 -8.48 -3.44
CA ASN A 71 -3.70 -8.85 -4.80
C ASN A 71 -5.01 -9.62 -4.80
N LYS A 72 -5.23 -10.51 -3.82
CA LYS A 72 -6.49 -11.23 -3.71
C LYS A 72 -7.66 -10.33 -3.30
N ALA A 73 -7.44 -9.37 -2.41
CA ALA A 73 -8.44 -8.36 -2.06
C ALA A 73 -8.85 -7.52 -3.29
N ILE A 74 -7.85 -7.06 -4.07
CA ILE A 74 -8.04 -6.31 -5.30
C ILE A 74 -8.77 -7.15 -6.37
N GLU A 75 -8.42 -8.43 -6.53
CA GLU A 75 -9.09 -9.33 -7.48
C GLU A 75 -10.59 -9.50 -7.15
N LEU A 76 -10.92 -9.56 -5.85
CA LEU A 76 -12.28 -9.76 -5.37
C LEU A 76 -13.12 -8.47 -5.41
N ASP A 77 -12.50 -7.32 -5.18
CA ASP A 77 -13.15 -6.00 -5.29
C ASP A 77 -12.20 -4.96 -5.92
N PRO A 78 -12.15 -4.89 -7.26
CA PRO A 78 -11.25 -3.99 -7.99
C PRO A 78 -11.75 -2.54 -7.99
N SER A 79 -12.87 -2.23 -7.34
CA SER A 79 -13.41 -0.86 -7.27
C SER A 79 -12.91 -0.07 -6.06
N ARG A 80 -12.10 -0.70 -5.21
CA ARG A 80 -11.67 -0.17 -3.92
C ARG A 80 -10.34 0.57 -4.01
N VAL A 81 -10.43 1.88 -4.14
CA VAL A 81 -9.26 2.80 -4.15
C VAL A 81 -8.30 2.52 -2.98
N ASP A 82 -8.85 2.29 -1.78
CA ASP A 82 -8.09 2.01 -0.57
C ASP A 82 -7.26 0.72 -0.65
N TYR A 83 -7.72 -0.30 -1.38
CA TYR A 83 -6.95 -1.54 -1.55
C TYR A 83 -5.71 -1.34 -2.41
N TYR A 84 -5.85 -0.58 -3.50
CA TYR A 84 -4.73 -0.22 -4.36
C TYR A 84 -3.76 0.73 -3.66
N GLN A 85 -4.27 1.75 -2.95
CA GLN A 85 -3.43 2.69 -2.21
C GLN A 85 -2.58 1.98 -1.15
N SER A 86 -3.20 1.15 -0.29
CA SER A 86 -2.47 0.40 0.75
C SER A 86 -1.49 -0.61 0.16
N TYR A 87 -1.85 -1.28 -0.95
CA TYR A 87 -0.91 -2.15 -1.66
C TYR A 87 0.28 -1.35 -2.21
N GLY A 88 0.03 -0.19 -2.80
CA GLY A 88 1.07 0.73 -3.28
C GLY A 88 2.01 1.16 -2.18
N GLN A 89 1.47 1.59 -1.03
CA GLN A 89 2.25 1.98 0.14
C GLN A 89 3.11 0.81 0.67
N PHE A 90 2.52 -0.39 0.77
CA PHE A 90 3.26 -1.60 1.13
C PHE A 90 4.41 -1.85 0.14
N CYS A 91 4.14 -1.80 -1.18
CA CYS A 91 5.15 -1.96 -2.21
C CYS A 91 6.29 -0.94 -2.11
N ILE A 92 6.00 0.34 -1.81
CA ILE A 92 7.04 1.35 -1.54
C ILE A 92 7.91 0.90 -0.36
N SER A 93 7.30 0.50 0.76
CA SER A 93 8.03 0.12 1.98
C SER A 93 8.99 -1.07 1.79
N VAL A 94 8.71 -1.93 0.81
CA VAL A 94 9.56 -3.08 0.45
C VAL A 94 10.38 -2.84 -0.83
N ASN A 95 10.51 -1.59 -1.27
CA ASN A 95 11.27 -1.13 -2.44
C ASN A 95 10.81 -1.70 -3.80
N LYS A 96 9.56 -2.16 -3.89
CA LYS A 96 8.91 -2.59 -5.15
C LYS A 96 8.24 -1.40 -5.84
N PHE A 97 9.07 -0.48 -6.32
CA PHE A 97 8.62 0.82 -6.80
C PHE A 97 7.77 0.77 -8.08
N ASP A 98 7.98 -0.22 -8.94
CA ASP A 98 7.22 -0.36 -10.18
C ASP A 98 5.80 -0.88 -9.91
N GLU A 99 5.66 -1.86 -9.00
CA GLU A 99 4.35 -2.31 -8.53
C GLU A 99 3.61 -1.21 -7.75
N ALA A 100 4.33 -0.43 -6.94
CA ALA A 100 3.75 0.72 -6.25
C ALA A 100 3.18 1.74 -7.23
N GLU A 101 3.97 2.15 -8.23
CA GLU A 101 3.53 3.09 -9.25
C GLU A 101 2.25 2.62 -9.94
N LYS A 102 2.22 1.35 -10.33
CA LYS A 102 1.05 0.75 -10.96
C LYS A 102 -0.19 0.84 -10.06
N ALA A 103 -0.06 0.46 -8.79
CA ALA A 103 -1.18 0.47 -7.85
C ALA A 103 -1.73 1.89 -7.63
N TYR A 104 -0.86 2.89 -7.44
CA TYR A 104 -1.31 4.29 -7.31
C TYR A 104 -1.97 4.83 -8.58
N CYS A 105 -1.49 4.44 -9.77
CA CYS A 105 -2.13 4.83 -11.03
C CYS A 105 -3.52 4.19 -11.17
N GLU A 106 -3.65 2.89 -10.90
CA GLU A 106 -4.95 2.20 -10.92
C GLU A 106 -5.91 2.82 -9.89
N ALA A 107 -5.45 3.15 -8.68
CA ALA A 107 -6.25 3.85 -7.67
C ALA A 107 -6.77 5.21 -8.17
N ALA A 108 -5.92 5.99 -8.85
CA ALA A 108 -6.26 7.30 -9.39
C ALA A 108 -7.21 7.23 -10.60
N GLU A 109 -7.20 6.13 -11.36
CA GLU A 109 -8.14 5.87 -12.45
C GLU A 109 -9.52 5.45 -11.94
N ILE A 110 -9.59 4.77 -10.78
CA ILE A 110 -10.85 4.37 -10.15
C ILE A 110 -11.62 5.58 -9.61
N ASP A 111 -10.92 6.50 -8.94
CA ASP A 111 -11.50 7.74 -8.44
C ASP A 111 -10.62 8.95 -8.80
N GLU A 112 -10.98 9.58 -9.93
CA GLU A 112 -10.30 10.77 -10.44
C GLU A 112 -10.29 11.93 -9.42
N SER A 113 -11.27 12.01 -8.51
CA SER A 113 -11.32 13.07 -7.49
C SER A 113 -10.21 12.93 -6.45
N MET A 114 -9.68 11.71 -6.29
CA MET A 114 -8.56 11.40 -5.41
C MET A 114 -7.20 11.39 -6.13
N SER A 115 -7.18 11.52 -7.46
CA SER A 115 -5.96 11.42 -8.27
C SER A 115 -4.84 12.37 -7.80
N ALA A 116 -5.18 13.61 -7.49
CA ALA A 116 -4.23 14.60 -6.98
C ALA A 116 -3.56 14.14 -5.67
N SER A 117 -4.35 13.69 -4.70
CA SER A 117 -3.81 13.16 -3.43
C SER A 117 -2.94 11.93 -3.67
N LEU A 118 -3.41 10.97 -4.45
CA LEU A 118 -2.71 9.70 -4.70
C LEU A 118 -1.38 9.90 -5.43
N TYR A 119 -1.34 10.76 -6.46
CA TYR A 119 -0.11 11.06 -7.17
C TYR A 119 0.89 11.83 -6.30
N SER A 120 0.41 12.78 -5.47
CA SER A 120 1.28 13.51 -4.56
C SER A 120 1.87 12.61 -3.47
N GLU A 121 1.06 11.68 -2.94
CA GLU A 121 1.49 10.69 -1.95
C GLU A 121 2.56 9.76 -2.54
N PHE A 122 2.28 9.15 -3.69
CA PHE A 122 3.25 8.31 -4.39
C PHE A 122 4.56 9.05 -4.62
N ALA A 123 4.52 10.29 -5.12
CA ALA A 123 5.70 11.08 -5.41
C ALA A 123 6.58 11.29 -4.16
N ILE A 124 5.98 11.65 -3.02
CA ILE A 124 6.70 11.90 -1.76
C ILE A 124 7.28 10.61 -1.22
N GLU A 125 6.45 9.58 -1.08
CA GLU A 125 6.83 8.31 -0.46
C GLU A 125 7.87 7.57 -1.29
N TYR A 126 7.72 7.54 -2.61
CA TYR A 126 8.71 6.99 -3.55
C TYR A 126 10.06 7.68 -3.40
N TYR A 127 10.08 9.02 -3.44
CA TYR A 127 11.34 9.77 -3.38
C TYR A 127 12.03 9.57 -2.03
N ASN A 128 11.29 9.73 -0.93
CA ASN A 128 11.84 9.58 0.42
C ASN A 128 12.39 8.17 0.64
N THR A 129 11.64 7.14 0.23
CA THR A 129 12.06 5.74 0.41
C THR A 129 13.24 5.40 -0.47
N ALA A 130 13.27 5.85 -1.72
CA ALA A 130 14.44 5.67 -2.59
C ALA A 130 15.69 6.34 -2.00
N MET A 131 15.58 7.57 -1.52
CA MET A 131 16.68 8.28 -0.87
C MET A 131 17.20 7.52 0.36
N ALA A 132 16.29 6.99 1.19
CA ALA A 132 16.66 6.21 2.37
C ALA A 132 17.29 4.86 2.00
N ALA A 133 16.75 4.16 0.99
CA ALA A 133 17.20 2.84 0.57
C ALA A 133 18.59 2.87 -0.08
N TYR A 134 18.89 3.91 -0.85
CA TYR A 134 20.17 4.04 -1.55
C TYR A 134 21.21 4.89 -0.80
N GLY A 135 20.80 5.62 0.24
CA GLY A 135 21.69 6.27 1.21
C GLY A 135 22.74 7.18 0.57
N GLU A 136 24.01 6.95 0.91
CA GLU A 136 25.18 7.75 0.46
C GLU A 136 25.27 7.88 -1.07
N ILE A 137 24.80 6.90 -1.84
CA ILE A 137 24.79 6.97 -3.31
C ILE A 137 24.01 8.19 -3.79
N MET A 138 22.96 8.57 -3.07
CA MET A 138 22.07 9.67 -3.43
C MET A 138 22.60 11.05 -3.04
N GLU A 139 23.78 11.15 -2.43
CA GLU A 139 24.48 12.42 -2.25
C GLU A 139 24.94 13.01 -3.60
N ASP A 140 25.25 12.16 -4.59
CA ASP A 140 25.52 12.62 -5.95
C ASP A 140 24.23 13.15 -6.60
N PRO A 141 24.16 14.44 -6.96
CA PRO A 141 23.00 15.01 -7.63
C PRO A 141 22.60 14.27 -8.92
N LYS A 142 23.54 13.62 -9.60
CA LYS A 142 23.25 12.84 -10.82
C LYS A 142 22.58 11.51 -10.49
N ALA A 143 22.96 10.86 -9.39
CA ALA A 143 22.37 9.61 -8.95
C ALA A 143 20.92 9.80 -8.48
N ARG A 144 20.63 10.91 -7.77
CA ARG A 144 19.25 11.24 -7.34
C ARG A 144 18.35 11.76 -8.46
N ALA A 145 18.92 12.29 -9.55
CA ALA A 145 18.16 12.99 -10.60
C ALA A 145 17.03 12.15 -11.23
N PRO A 146 17.20 10.84 -11.55
CA PRO A 146 16.10 10.03 -12.08
C PRO A 146 14.92 9.91 -11.12
N PHE A 147 15.20 9.68 -9.83
CA PHE A 147 14.18 9.58 -8.78
C PHE A 147 13.45 10.91 -8.58
N GLY A 148 14.21 12.00 -8.50
CA GLY A 148 13.67 13.34 -8.39
C GLY A 148 12.82 13.74 -9.60
N LYS A 149 13.25 13.36 -10.81
CA LYS A 149 12.48 13.60 -12.04
C LYS A 149 11.15 12.84 -12.04
N LYS A 150 11.15 11.56 -11.62
CA LYS A 150 9.93 10.75 -11.53
C LYS A 150 8.97 11.33 -10.48
N ALA A 151 9.45 11.60 -9.27
CA ALA A 151 8.65 12.21 -8.22
C ALA A 151 8.06 13.57 -8.65
N LEU A 152 8.88 14.44 -9.25
CA LEU A 152 8.42 15.73 -9.78
C LEU A 152 7.36 15.55 -10.86
N SER A 153 7.49 14.56 -11.75
CA SER A 153 6.47 14.31 -12.77
C SER A 153 5.11 13.94 -12.19
N TYR A 154 5.08 13.17 -11.09
CA TYR A 154 3.84 12.85 -10.38
C TYR A 154 3.29 14.03 -9.57
N MET A 155 4.15 14.88 -9.01
CA MET A 155 3.72 16.15 -8.40
C MET A 155 3.05 17.07 -9.42
N LEU A 156 3.60 17.14 -10.63
CA LEU A 156 3.02 17.93 -11.72
C LEU A 156 1.67 17.35 -12.18
N LYS A 157 1.55 16.02 -12.29
CA LYS A 157 0.25 15.35 -12.51
C LYS A 157 -0.75 15.70 -11.41
N ALA A 158 -0.33 15.69 -10.14
CA ALA A 158 -1.19 16.02 -9.01
C ALA A 158 -1.70 17.47 -9.04
N LEU A 159 -0.91 18.39 -9.61
CA LEU A 159 -1.25 19.80 -9.76
C LEU A 159 -1.97 20.11 -11.07
N ASP A 160 -2.21 19.11 -11.93
CA ASP A 160 -2.68 19.29 -13.32
C ASP A 160 -1.86 20.36 -14.06
N MET A 161 -0.53 20.24 -13.97
CA MET A 161 0.42 21.25 -14.46
C MET A 161 1.45 20.62 -15.40
N SER A 162 1.74 21.28 -16.51
CA SER A 162 2.84 20.89 -17.40
C SER A 162 4.21 21.29 -16.85
N ALA A 163 5.27 20.68 -17.39
CA ALA A 163 6.63 21.04 -17.02
C ALA A 163 6.99 22.47 -17.46
N GLU A 164 6.45 22.92 -18.60
CA GLU A 164 6.63 24.27 -19.12
C GLU A 164 5.98 25.32 -18.22
N GLU A 165 4.74 25.08 -17.78
CA GLU A 165 4.05 25.95 -16.83
C GLU A 165 4.81 26.04 -15.52
N ALA A 166 5.21 24.90 -14.94
CA ALA A 166 5.99 24.87 -13.71
C ALA A 166 7.30 25.66 -13.84
N LYS A 167 7.98 25.56 -14.98
CA LYS A 167 9.22 26.31 -15.25
C LYS A 167 8.98 27.81 -15.40
N SER A 168 7.81 28.23 -15.85
CA SER A 168 7.49 29.67 -15.94
C SER A 168 7.24 30.32 -14.57
N LEU A 169 6.99 29.51 -13.53
CA LEU A 169 6.69 29.95 -12.17
C LEU A 169 7.92 30.01 -11.23
N LEU A 170 9.07 29.47 -11.66
CA LEU A 170 10.32 29.33 -10.87
C LEU A 170 11.48 30.09 -11.51
#